data_AF-A0A7W4ECK9-F1
#
_entry.id   AF-A0A7W4ECK9-F1
#
_cell.length_a   1.000
_cell.length_b   1.000
_cell.length_c   1.000
_cell.angle_alpha   90.00
_cell.angle_beta   90.00
_cell.angle_gamma   90.00
#
_symmetry.space_group_name_H-M   'P 1'
#
loop_
_entity.id
_entity.type
_entity.pdbx_description
1 polymer ?
#
loop_
_entity_poly.entity_id
_entity_poly.type
_entity_poly.pdbx_seq_one_letter_code
_entity_poly.pdbx_strand_id
1 'polypeptide(L)' 'IKTAINRVLGILGLITFVLLLWGGFQMVTAAGDDKKFGAGQTILKQAGIGLLFIAGSWLMVSMIFWLIGVVTR' A
#
# COMPACT_ATOMS: atom_id res chain seq x y z
N ILE A 1 3.43 -11.06 18.06
CA ILE A 1 3.48 -9.70 17.47
C ILE A 1 3.91 -9.71 16.00
N LYS A 2 5.05 -10.32 15.62
CA LYS A 2 5.46 -10.47 14.20
C LYS A 2 4.36 -11.03 13.30
N THR A 3 3.66 -12.08 13.73
CA THR A 3 2.57 -12.71 12.95
C THR A 3 1.36 -11.80 12.77
N ALA A 4 1.01 -11.00 13.78
CA ALA A 4 -0.13 -10.09 13.70
C ALA A 4 0.16 -8.94 12.73
N ILE A 5 1.36 -8.34 12.84
CA ILE A 5 1.78 -7.26 11.95
C ILE A 5 1.94 -7.77 10.51
N ASN A 6 2.58 -8.93 10.31
CA ASN A 6 2.78 -9.48 8.97
C ASN A 6 1.44 -9.90 8.32
N ARG A 7 0.47 -10.37 9.11
CA ARG A 7 -0.91 -10.59 8.62
C ARG A 7 -1.60 -9.29 8.23
N VAL A 8 -1.53 -8.26 9.08
CA VAL A 8 -2.18 -6.96 8.81
C VAL A 8 -1.56 -6.28 7.60
N LEU A 9 -0.23 -6.31 7.47
CA LEU A 9 0.47 -5.80 6.28
C LEU A 9 0.13 -6.60 5.02
N GLY A 10 0.00 -7.92 5.11
CA GLY A 10 -0.41 -8.75 3.98
C GLY A 10 -1.83 -8.39 3.49
N ILE A 11 -2.77 -8.18 4.42
CA ILE A 11 -4.14 -7.77 4.10
C ILE A 11 -4.17 -6.35 3.52
N LEU A 12 -3.44 -5.41 4.14
CA LEU A 12 -3.31 -4.04 3.63
C LEU A 12 -2.72 -4.00 2.22
N GLY A 13 -1.64 -4.76 1.98
CA GLY A 13 -1.02 -4.87 0.66
C GLY A 13 -1.99 -5.44 -0.38
N LEU A 14 -2.80 -6.43 -0.02
CA LEU A 14 -3.84 -6.98 -0.89
C LEU A 14 -4.90 -5.92 -1.23
N ILE A 15 -5.38 -5.16 -0.24
CA ILE A 15 -6.35 -4.08 -0.46
C ILE A 15 -5.77 -3.01 -1.40
N THR A 16 -4.52 -2.61 -1.18
CA THR A 16 -3.86 -1.62 -2.03
C THR A 16 -3.64 -2.13 -3.45
N PHE A 17 -3.35 -3.43 -3.62
CA PHE A 17 -3.25 -4.05 -4.93
C PHE A 17 -4.59 -4.01 -5.69
N VAL A 18 -5.70 -4.31 -5.01
CA VAL A 18 -7.05 -4.21 -5.61
C VAL A 18 -7.39 -2.77 -6.00
N LEU A 19 -7.05 -1.78 -5.16
CA LEU A 19 -7.26 -0.36 -5.47
C LEU A 19 -6.42 0.12 -6.65
N LEU A 20 -5.18 -0.35 -6.77
CA LEU A 20 -4.32 -0.07 -7.92
C LEU A 20 -4.91 -0.66 -9.21
N LEU A 21 -5.39 -1.90 -9.15
CA LEU A 21 -6.06 -2.52 -10.29
C LEU A 21 -7.32 -1.75 -10.68
N TRP A 22 -8.13 -1.32 -9.71
CA TRP A 22 -9.35 -0.54 -9.98
C TRP A 22 -9.03 0.83 -10.61
N GLY A 23 -8.08 1.57 -10.03
CA GLY A 23 -7.64 2.86 -10.56
C GLY A 23 -7.04 2.73 -11.97
N GLY A 24 -6.21 1.71 -12.20
CA GLY A 24 -5.65 1.39 -13.51
C GLY A 24 -6.73 1.00 -14.53
N PHE A 25 -7.68 0.15 -14.14
CA PHE A 25 -8.80 -0.24 -15.01
C PHE A 25 -9.63 0.97 -15.41
N GLN A 26 -9.90 1.87 -14.46
CA GLN A 26 -10.66 3.10 -14.69
C GLN A 26 -9.94 4.08 -15.62
N MET A 27 -8.61 4.13 -15.60
CA MET A 27 -7.82 4.91 -16.57
C MET A 27 -7.82 4.29 -17.96
N VAL A 28 -7.69 2.96 -18.06
CA VAL A 28 -7.68 2.24 -19.35
C VAL A 28 -9.07 2.26 -20.01
N THR A 29 -10.14 2.15 -19.23
CA THR A 29 -11.53 2.25 -19.73
C THR A 29 -12.03 3.68 -19.89
N ALA A 30 -11.20 4.70 -19.66
CA ALA A 30 -11.60 6.09 -19.80
C ALA A 30 -11.96 6.46 -21.26
N ALA A 31 -11.50 5.72 -22.27
CA ALA A 31 -11.90 5.89 -23.69
C ALA A 31 -11.90 7.35 -24.20
N GLY A 32 -11.03 8.21 -23.67
CA GLY A 32 -10.94 9.64 -24.00
C GLY A 32 -11.77 10.60 -23.13
N ASP A 33 -12.48 10.10 -22.12
CA ASP A 33 -13.20 10.91 -21.13
C ASP A 33 -12.26 11.39 -20.01
N ASP A 34 -11.92 12.68 -20.05
CA ASP A 34 -11.03 13.34 -19.08
C ASP A 34 -11.50 13.19 -17.62
N LYS A 35 -12.82 13.08 -17.37
CA LYS A 35 -13.32 12.89 -16.00
C LYS A 35 -12.94 11.53 -15.44
N LYS A 36 -13.05 10.47 -16.25
CA LYS A 36 -12.72 9.11 -15.82
C LYS A 36 -11.21 8.94 -15.66
N PHE A 37 -10.43 9.57 -16.54
CA PHE A 37 -8.98 9.59 -16.44
C PHE A 37 -8.50 10.33 -15.18
N GLY A 38 -9.06 11.51 -14.88
CA GLY A 38 -8.76 12.26 -13.65
C GLY A 38 -9.15 11.52 -12.37
N ALA A 39 -10.30 10.84 -12.36
CA ALA A 39 -10.73 10.01 -11.24
C ALA A 39 -9.78 8.82 -11.02
N GLY A 40 -9.39 8.11 -12.09
CA GLY A 40 -8.43 7.01 -12.01
C GLY A 40 -7.04 7.47 -11.52
N GLN A 41 -6.57 8.64 -11.98
CA GLN A 41 -5.31 9.22 -11.53
C GLN A 41 -5.34 9.59 -10.02
N THR A 42 -6.48 10.04 -9.51
CA THR A 42 -6.68 10.33 -8.08
C THR A 42 -6.60 9.04 -7.25
N ILE A 43 -7.25 7.97 -7.71
CA ILE A 43 -7.19 6.64 -7.07
C ILE A 43 -5.75 6.11 -7.06
N LEU A 44 -5.03 6.25 -8.18
CA LEU A 44 -3.62 5.85 -8.27
C LEU A 44 -2.71 6.64 -7.32
N LYS A 45 -2.90 7.97 -7.21
CA LYS A 45 -2.18 8.78 -6.22
C LYS A 45 -2.45 8.33 -4.79
N GLN A 46 -3.71 8.07 -4.45
CA GLN A 46 -4.09 7.59 -3.11
C GLN A 46 -3.55 6.18 -2.84
N ALA A 47 -3.62 5.28 -3.83
CA ALA A 47 -3.08 3.93 -3.71
C ALA A 47 -1.54 3.94 -3.58
N GLY A 48 -0.86 4.85 -4.28
CA GLY A 48 0.58 5.09 -4.13
C GLY A 48 0.97 5.56 -2.72
N ILE A 49 0.20 6.48 -2.14
CA ILE A 49 0.38 6.91 -0.74
C ILE A 49 0.13 5.75 0.23
N GLY A 50 -0.91 4.95 -0.02
CA GLY A 50 -1.21 3.74 0.75
C GLY A 50 -0.06 2.72 0.72
N LEU A 51 0.51 2.45 -0.45
CA LEU A 51 1.70 1.59 -0.59
C LEU A 51 2.89 2.15 0.20
N LEU A 52 3.15 3.45 0.10
CA LEU A 52 4.25 4.10 0.82
C LEU A 52 4.08 3.96 2.34
N PHE A 53 2.85 4.11 2.83
CA PHE A 53 2.52 3.98 4.25
C PHE A 53 2.70 2.54 4.76
N ILE A 54 2.32 1.55 3.96
CA ILE A 54 2.53 0.13 4.25
C ILE A 54 4.02 -0.21 4.28
N ALA A 55 4.78 0.29 3.29
CA ALA A 55 6.23 0.12 3.24
C ALA A 55 6.92 0.76 4.47
N GLY A 56 6.50 1.97 4.86
CA GLY A 56 6.98 2.66 6.06
C GLY A 56 6.66 1.89 7.35
N SER A 57 5.43 1.35 7.46
CA SER A 57 5.04 0.51 8.59
C SER A 57 5.89 -0.76 8.70
N TRP A 58 6.20 -1.40 7.58
CA TRP A 58 7.07 -2.59 7.58
C TRP A 58 8.49 -2.24 8.06
N LEU A 59 9.04 -1.14 7.55
CA LEU A 59 10.37 -0.65 7.92
C LEU A 59 10.49 -0.35 9.41
N MET A 60 9.53 0.42 9.94
CA MET A 60 9.44 0.74 11.37
C MET A 60 9.48 -0.54 12.21
N VAL A 61 8.62 -1.51 11.88
CA VAL A 61 8.50 -2.75 12.64
C VAL A 61 9.79 -3.56 12.59
N SER A 62 10.42 -3.65 11.41
CA SER A 62 11.71 -4.33 11.25
C SER A 62 12.80 -3.68 12.12
N MET A 63 12.79 -2.34 12.21
CA MET A 63 13.71 -1.55 13.02
C MET A 63 13.51 -1.79 14.52
N ILE A 64 12.27 -1.82 15.01
CA ILE A 64 11.96 -2.18 16.42
C ILE A 64 12.47 -3.59 16.74
N PHE A 65 12.23 -4.56 15.86
CA PHE A 65 12.69 -5.94 16.11
C PHE A 65 14.20 -6.08 16.08
N TRP A 66 14.88 -5.32 15.22
CA TRP A 66 16.34 -5.24 15.21
C TRP A 66 16.85 -4.69 16.54
N LEU A 67 16.27 -3.58 17.03
CA LEU A 67 16.63 -2.98 18.31
C LEU A 67 16.43 -3.95 19.49
N ILE A 68 15.29 -4.65 19.54
CA ILE A 68 15.03 -5.66 20.59
C ILE A 68 16.05 -6.80 20.52
N GLY A 69 16.42 -7.25 19.31
CA GLY A 69 17.43 -8.30 19.11
C GLY A 69 18.85 -7.87 19.48
N VAL A 70 19.17 -6.58 19.34
CA VAL A 70 20.45 -5.99 19.76
C VAL A 70 20.52 -5.86 21.29
N VAL A 71 19.44 -5.41 21.94
CA VAL A 71 19.40 -5.21 23.40
C VAL A 71 19.30 -6.53 24.17
N THR A 72 18.71 -7.57 23.58
CA THR A 72 18.58 -8.90 24.21
C THR A 72 19.84 -9.77 24.07
N ARG A 73 20.84 -9.33 23.28
CA ARG A 73 22.14 -10.00 23.16
C ARG A 73 23.14 -9.58 24.22
#